data_AF-A0A3S4TUJ3-F1
#
_entry.id   AF-A0A3S4TUJ3-F1
#
_cell.length_a   1.000
_cell.length_b   1.000
_cell.length_c   1.000
_cell.angle_alpha   90.00
_cell.angle_beta   90.00
_cell.angle_gamma   90.00
#
_symmetry.space_group_name_H-M   'P 1'
#
loop_
_entity.id
_entity.type
_entity.pdbx_description
1 polymer ?
#
loop_
_entity_poly.entity_id
_entity_poly.type
_entity_poly.pdbx_seq_one_letter_code
_entity_poly.pdbx_strand_id
1 'polypeptide(L)'
;MAIFKTEDIVRDEAGKILGFDHNLKSTTLGIGVGQLTTFKQLGFKSDKKPDGWYLPSNSNDVAIILETKIVTKTLKKKNGLMNYFLI
;
A
#
# COMPACT_ATOMS: atom_id res chain seq x y z
N MET A 1 14.99 -10.99 -18.48
CA MET A 1 15.00 -9.52 -18.30
C MET A 1 14.83 -9.21 -16.81
N ALA A 2 15.69 -8.38 -16.21
CA ALA A 2 15.47 -7.93 -14.84
C ALA A 2 14.29 -6.95 -14.83
N ILE A 3 13.30 -7.19 -13.97
CA ILE A 3 12.19 -6.24 -13.77
C ILE A 3 12.71 -5.23 -12.75
N PHE A 4 12.86 -3.97 -13.18
CA PHE A 4 13.14 -2.86 -12.30
C PHE A 4 11.89 -1.99 -12.21
N LYS A 5 11.31 -1.88 -11.02
CA LYS A 5 10.21 -0.94 -10.74
C LYS A 5 10.63 -0.02 -9.61
N THR A 6 10.42 1.28 -9.81
CA THR A 6 10.59 2.28 -8.75
C THR A 6 9.52 2.08 -7.69
N GLU A 7 9.75 2.63 -6.50
CA GLU A 7 8.83 2.54 -5.36
C GLU A 7 7.46 3.12 -5.72
N ASP A 8 7.43 4.28 -6.39
CA ASP A 8 6.18 4.90 -6.85
C ASP A 8 5.37 3.98 -7.77
N ILE A 9 6.02 3.25 -8.70
CA ILE A 9 5.33 2.30 -9.58
C ILE A 9 4.75 1.13 -8.77
N VAL A 10 5.51 0.63 -7.79
CA VAL A 10 5.07 -0.47 -6.92
C VAL A 10 3.90 -0.03 -6.04
N ARG A 11 3.95 1.19 -5.49
CA ARG A 11 2.86 1.80 -4.73
C ARG A 11 1.58 1.91 -5.55
N ASP A 12 1.67 2.46 -6.75
CA ASP A 12 0.50 2.66 -7.61
C ASP A 12 -0.12 1.32 -8.05
N GLU A 13 0.71 0.30 -8.31
CA GLU A 13 0.25 -1.05 -8.61
C GLU A 13 -0.39 -1.73 -7.39
N ALA A 14 0.24 -1.64 -6.22
CA ALA A 14 -0.30 -2.18 -4.97
C ALA A 14 -1.64 -1.53 -4.62
N GLY A 15 -1.74 -0.21 -4.75
CA GLY A 15 -3.00 0.53 -4.56
C GLY A 15 -4.12 0.02 -5.48
N LYS A 16 -3.82 -0.24 -6.75
CA LYS A 16 -4.80 -0.82 -7.69
C LYS A 16 -5.21 -2.23 -7.31
N ILE A 17 -4.26 -3.08 -6.92
CA ILE A 17 -4.51 -4.47 -6.50
C ILE A 17 -5.37 -4.51 -5.23
N LEU A 18 -5.06 -3.64 -4.26
CA LEU A 18 -5.77 -3.54 -2.99
C LEU A 18 -7.08 -2.75 -3.10
N GLY A 19 -7.36 -2.15 -4.26
CA GLY A 19 -8.56 -1.34 -4.48
C GLY A 19 -8.56 -0.06 -3.64
N PHE A 20 -7.41 0.56 -3.40
CA PHE A 20 -7.28 1.84 -2.71
C PHE A 20 -7.72 3.03 -3.58
N ASP A 21 -8.89 2.89 -4.21
CA ASP A 21 -9.53 3.94 -4.99
C ASP A 21 -10.33 4.86 -4.07
N HIS A 22 -10.09 6.16 -4.20
CA HIS A 22 -10.81 7.22 -3.49
C HIS A 22 -12.32 7.23 -3.75
N ASN A 23 -12.82 6.44 -4.71
CA ASN A 23 -14.25 6.29 -4.97
C ASN A 23 -14.99 5.44 -3.91
N LEU A 24 -14.28 4.70 -3.04
CA LEU A 24 -14.87 3.85 -1.99
C LEU A 24 -15.15 4.58 -0.65
N LYS A 25 -15.26 5.92 -0.69
CA LYS A 25 -15.39 6.78 0.51
C LYS A 25 -16.61 6.51 1.40
N SER A 26 -17.66 5.82 0.93
CA SER A 26 -18.91 5.71 1.70
C SER A 26 -18.80 4.86 2.98
N THR A 27 -17.75 4.04 3.13
CA THR A 27 -17.62 3.07 4.24
C THR A 27 -16.31 3.24 5.04
N THR A 28 -15.48 4.24 4.69
CA THR A 28 -14.13 4.39 5.25
C THR A 28 -13.87 5.82 5.71
N LEU A 29 -13.17 6.00 6.83
CA LEU A 29 -12.64 7.29 7.27
C LEU A 29 -11.54 7.81 6.34
N GLY A 30 -10.87 6.91 5.62
CA GLY A 30 -9.92 7.29 4.59
C GLY A 30 -9.40 6.07 3.83
N ILE A 31 -9.28 6.22 2.52
CA ILE A 31 -8.62 5.25 1.64
C ILE A 31 -7.76 6.03 0.64
N GLY A 32 -6.57 5.54 0.34
CA GLY A 32 -5.72 6.17 -0.66
C GLY A 32 -4.28 5.65 -0.68
N VAL A 33 -3.51 6.21 -1.61
CA VAL A 33 -2.07 6.02 -1.75
C VAL A 33 -1.36 7.37 -1.85
N GLY A 34 -0.11 7.44 -1.39
CA GLY A 34 0.81 8.53 -1.76
C GLY A 34 1.47 9.29 -0.61
N GLN A 35 2.35 10.20 -1.02
CA GLN A 35 3.37 10.86 -0.17
C GLN A 35 2.97 12.25 0.35
N LEU A 36 1.71 12.65 0.14
CA LEU A 36 1.18 13.94 0.61
C LEU A 36 0.55 13.81 2.01
N THR A 37 -0.15 12.70 2.26
CA THR A 37 -0.87 12.46 3.51
C THR A 37 0.05 11.91 4.58
N THR A 38 0.04 12.51 5.77
CA THR A 38 0.77 12.02 6.94
C THR A 38 -0.12 11.17 7.83
N PHE A 39 0.49 10.32 8.65
CA PHE A 39 -0.21 9.59 9.70
C PHE A 39 -0.95 10.52 10.67
N LYS A 40 -0.43 11.73 10.91
CA LYS A 40 -1.10 12.76 11.71
C LYS A 40 -2.43 13.22 11.10
N GLN A 41 -2.48 13.41 9.78
CA GLN A 41 -3.71 13.73 9.08
C GLN A 41 -4.71 12.56 9.09
N LEU A 42 -4.21 11.33 9.27
CA LEU A 42 -5.02 10.11 9.44
C LEU A 42 -5.43 9.84 10.90
N GLY A 43 -5.07 10.71 11.85
CA GLY A 43 -5.47 10.60 13.27
C GLY A 43 -4.45 9.92 14.19
N PHE A 44 -3.26 9.57 13.70
CA PHE A 44 -2.19 8.96 14.51
C PHE A 44 -1.17 9.99 15.01
N LYS A 45 -0.39 9.66 16.05
CA LYS A 45 0.64 10.55 16.61
C LYS A 45 2.00 10.38 15.90
N SER A 46 2.05 10.56 14.59
CA SER A 46 3.30 10.48 13.81
C SER A 46 3.29 11.41 12.60
N ASP A 47 4.40 12.08 12.34
CA ASP A 47 4.58 12.94 11.15
C ASP A 47 5.09 12.16 9.91
N LYS A 48 5.27 10.84 10.03
CA LYS A 48 5.63 9.97 8.90
C LYS A 48 4.48 9.88 7.88
N LYS A 49 4.81 9.45 6.67
CA LYS A 49 3.88 9.32 5.53
C LYS A 49 3.84 7.85 5.09
N PRO A 50 2.66 7.21 5.05
CA PRO A 50 2.52 5.89 4.48
C PRO A 50 2.55 5.94 2.94
N ASP A 51 2.90 4.83 2.30
CA ASP A 51 2.66 4.67 0.87
C ASP A 51 1.18 4.43 0.53
N GLY A 52 0.39 3.87 1.46
CA GLY A 52 -1.05 3.77 1.31
C GLY A 52 -1.78 3.41 2.59
N TRP A 53 -3.11 3.58 2.58
CA TRP A 53 -3.94 3.34 3.75
C TRP A 53 -5.37 2.94 3.37
N TYR A 54 -5.95 2.12 4.23
CA TYR A 54 -7.38 1.85 4.33
C TYR A 54 -7.77 1.93 5.81
N LEU A 55 -8.63 2.89 6.15
CA LEU A 55 -9.10 3.12 7.51
C LEU A 55 -10.63 2.97 7.53
N PRO A 56 -11.18 1.88 8.10
CA PRO A 56 -12.61 1.68 8.20
C PRO A 56 -13.24 2.67 9.18
N SER A 57 -14.52 2.96 9.01
CA SER A 57 -15.25 3.84 9.94
C SER A 57 -15.54 3.19 11.29
N ASN A 58 -15.64 1.87 11.32
CA ASN A 58 -15.78 1.10 12.54
C ASN A 58 -14.40 0.62 13.01
N SER A 59 -14.04 0.93 14.25
CA SER A 59 -12.74 0.57 14.83
C SER A 59 -12.57 -0.93 15.10
N ASN A 60 -13.63 -1.73 15.00
CA ASN A 60 -13.57 -3.19 15.09
C ASN A 60 -13.23 -3.85 13.74
N ASP A 61 -13.31 -3.10 12.65
CA ASP A 61 -12.99 -3.61 11.32
C ASP A 61 -11.47 -3.50 11.07
N VAL A 62 -10.99 -4.25 10.09
CA VAL A 62 -9.56 -4.33 9.77
C VAL A 62 -9.11 -3.05 9.07
N ALA A 63 -8.09 -2.39 9.63
CA ALA A 63 -7.36 -1.31 8.98
C ALA A 63 -6.11 -1.85 8.28
N ILE A 64 -5.69 -1.19 7.18
CA ILE A 64 -4.47 -1.53 6.44
C ILE A 64 -3.61 -0.29 6.32
N ILE A 65 -2.33 -0.43 6.62
CA ILE A 65 -1.28 0.53 6.26
C ILE A 65 -0.36 -0.18 5.27
N LEU A 66 -0.09 0.46 4.14
CA LEU A 66 0.76 -0.05 3.07
C LEU A 66 2.09 0.70 3.08
N GLU A 67 3.18 -0.07 3.02
CA GLU A 67 4.52 0.43 2.73
C GLU A 67 5.11 -0.38 1.59
N THR A 68 5.73 0.29 0.62
CA THR A 68 6.25 -0.32 -0.59
C THR A 68 7.75 -0.11 -0.71
N LYS A 69 8.37 -0.90 -1.58
CA LYS A 69 9.81 -0.80 -1.84
C LYS A 69 10.09 -1.08 -3.31
N ILE A 70 11.18 -0.49 -3.80
CA ILE A 70 11.70 -0.75 -5.14
C ILE A 70 11.85 -2.26 -5.43
N VAL A 71 11.48 -2.67 -6.64
CA VAL A 71 11.72 -4.03 -7.12
C VAL A 71 13.05 -4.03 -7.88
N THR A 72 14.09 -4.58 -7.25
CA THR A 72 15.44 -4.66 -7.82
C THR A 72 15.86 -6.07 -8.24
N LYS A 73 14.96 -7.06 -8.09
CA LYS A 73 15.32 -8.48 -8.27
C LYS A 73 14.65 -9.08 -9.50
N THR A 74 15.45 -9.67 -10.38
CA THR A 74 14.97 -10.70 -11.31
C THR A 74 14.47 -11.88 -10.46
N LEU A 75 13.16 -12.13 -10.46
CA LEU A 75 12.59 -13.32 -9.83
C LEU A 75 13.15 -14.56 -10.54
N LYS A 76 14.22 -15.16 -10.03
CA LYS A 76 14.59 -16.51 -10.45
C LYS A 76 13.56 -17.46 -9.86
N LYS A 77 12.74 -18.06 -10.73
CA LYS A 77 11.83 -19.15 -10.39
C LYS A 77 12.67 -20.26 -9.74
N LYS A 78 12.61 -20.38 -8.42
CA LYS A 78 13.08 -21.56 -7.71
C LYS A 78 11.86 -22.47 -7.59
N ASN A 79 11.93 -23.62 -8.25
CA ASN A 79 10.84 -24.59 -8.41
C ASN A 79 9.84 -24.58 -7.24
N GLY A 80 8.61 -24.17 -7.52
CA GLY A 80 7.43 -24.45 -6.68
C GLY A 80 6.92 -23.37 -5.74
N LEU A 81 7.69 -22.30 -5.45
CA LEU A 81 7.22 -21.25 -4.53
C LEU A 81 7.24 -19.88 -5.21
N MET A 82 6.06 -19.43 -5.64
CA MET A 82 5.84 -18.05 -6.00
C MET A 82 5.82 -17.24 -4.69
N ASN A 83 6.98 -16.72 -4.28
CA ASN A 83 7.08 -15.81 -3.16
C ASN A 83 6.41 -14.49 -3.56
N TYR A 84 5.10 -14.39 -3.34
CA TYR A 84 4.44 -13.11 -3.14
C TYR A 84 4.94 -12.58 -1.81
N PHE A 85 6.00 -11.76 -1.83
CA PHE A 85 6.22 -10.85 -0.72
C PHE A 85 5.08 -9.82 -0.80
N LEU A 86 3.98 -10.12 -0.13
CA LEU A 86 3.17 -9.09 0.50
C LEU A 86 3.83 -8.82 1.86
N ILE A 87 4.02 -7.52 2.11
CA ILE A 87 4.54 -6.84 3.31
C ILE A 87 6.04 -6.99 3.61
#